data_AF-A0A965NF76-F1
#
_entry.id   AF-A0A965NF76-F1
#
_cell.length_a   1.000
_cell.length_b   1.000
_cell.length_c   1.000
_cell.angle_alpha   90.00
_cell.angle_beta   90.00
_cell.angle_gamma   90.00
#
_symmetry.space_group_name_H-M   'P 1'
#
loop_
_entity.id
_entity.type
_entity.pdbx_description
1 polymer ?
#
loop_
_entity_poly.entity_id
_entity_poly.type
_entity_poly.pdbx_seq_one_letter_code
_entity_poly.pdbx_strand_id
1 'polypeptide(L)'
;MTSLRTSNELLESADQTNRRGELGLLLLADVLIGALYALASLGAKGHIPSSLIFLLTAIMAMSVGGHFALRVLAPRANQLLLPLASLLNGIGYVEIARWNPARAENQAIWSFLAMGGLIGTLYFVKRSRDLDRYRYITLLTAIVLMILPLIPGIGLSVNGARLWIGIGSYTFQPIEISKILLALFFASYFASNKELLSNTTKVIGGRAFIDPRILFPIVVTWGIALMVLGVENDIGFASLLFALFLSLLW
;
A
#
# COMPACT_ATOMS: atom_id res chain seq x y z
N MET A 1 33.30 2.95 -28.97
CA MET A 1 32.31 4.06 -28.86
C MET A 1 30.92 3.68 -29.38
N THR A 2 30.79 2.79 -30.37
CA THR A 2 29.50 2.39 -30.97
C THR A 2 28.61 1.53 -30.07
N SER A 3 29.16 0.70 -29.18
CA SER A 3 28.36 -0.20 -28.31
C SER A 3 27.72 0.49 -27.09
N LEU A 4 28.25 1.64 -26.66
CA LEU A 4 27.68 2.44 -25.56
C LEU A 4 26.47 3.26 -26.03
N ARG A 5 26.42 3.60 -27.32
CA ARG A 5 25.31 4.34 -27.91
C ARG A 5 24.07 3.47 -28.05
N THR A 6 24.24 2.23 -28.52
CA THR A 6 23.14 1.25 -28.62
C THR A 6 22.58 0.82 -27.28
N SER A 7 23.41 0.71 -26.23
CA SER A 7 22.92 0.38 -24.89
C SER A 7 22.13 1.53 -24.26
N ASN A 8 22.54 2.79 -24.46
CA ASN A 8 21.76 3.95 -24.04
C ASN A 8 20.45 4.09 -24.85
N GLU A 9 20.45 3.82 -26.14
CA GLU A 9 19.23 3.83 -26.97
C GLU A 9 18.25 2.70 -26.60
N LEU A 10 18.75 1.52 -26.23
CA LEU A 10 17.92 0.42 -25.70
C LEU A 10 17.34 0.74 -24.31
N LEU A 11 18.08 1.45 -23.47
CA LEU A 11 17.58 1.93 -22.18
C LEU A 11 16.58 3.09 -22.34
N GLU A 12 16.81 4.01 -23.28
CA GLU A 12 15.86 5.11 -23.59
C GLU A 12 14.57 4.61 -24.24
N SER A 13 14.64 3.58 -25.10
CA SER A 13 13.46 2.94 -25.68
C SER A 13 12.68 2.09 -24.67
N ALA A 14 13.35 1.51 -23.67
CA ALA A 14 12.71 0.83 -22.54
C ALA A 14 12.03 1.80 -21.55
N ASP A 15 12.49 3.05 -21.48
CA ASP A 15 11.94 4.12 -20.60
C ASP A 15 10.77 4.89 -21.25
N GLN A 16 10.35 4.51 -22.47
CA GLN A 16 9.12 5.05 -23.05
C GLN A 16 7.90 4.41 -22.38
N THR A 17 7.42 5.08 -21.32
CA THR A 17 6.12 4.74 -20.72
C THR A 17 5.01 4.81 -21.80
N ASN A 18 4.54 3.67 -22.29
CA ASN A 18 3.43 3.54 -23.24
C ASN A 18 2.05 3.87 -22.61
N ARG A 19 1.76 5.16 -22.44
CA ARG A 19 0.53 5.60 -21.75
C ARG A 19 -0.76 5.14 -22.43
N ARG A 20 -0.69 4.81 -23.73
CA ARG A 20 -1.80 4.20 -24.47
C ARG A 20 -2.04 2.75 -24.01
N GLY A 21 -0.97 2.00 -23.71
CA GLY A 21 -1.04 0.66 -23.15
C GLY A 21 -1.69 0.66 -21.76
N GLU A 22 -1.31 1.59 -20.87
CA GLU A 22 -1.93 1.75 -19.55
C GLU A 22 -3.45 1.97 -19.66
N LEU A 23 -3.88 2.93 -20.50
CA LEU A 23 -5.29 3.21 -20.72
C LEU A 23 -6.01 1.99 -21.31
N GLY A 24 -5.41 1.30 -22.28
CA GLY A 24 -5.97 0.08 -22.85
C GLY A 24 -6.17 -1.03 -21.81
N LEU A 25 -5.22 -1.19 -20.89
CA LEU A 25 -5.32 -2.16 -19.78
C LEU A 25 -6.39 -1.76 -18.76
N LEU A 26 -6.55 -0.47 -18.47
CA LEU A 26 -7.63 0.01 -17.59
C LEU A 26 -9.01 -0.24 -18.20
N LEU A 27 -9.19 0.08 -19.48
CA LEU A 27 -10.44 -0.19 -20.19
C LEU A 27 -10.75 -1.69 -20.24
N LEU A 28 -9.73 -2.52 -20.47
CA LEU A 28 -9.88 -3.97 -20.40
C LEU A 28 -10.30 -4.42 -18.99
N ALA A 29 -9.69 -3.88 -17.94
CA ALA A 29 -10.07 -4.17 -16.56
C ALA A 29 -11.52 -3.77 -16.29
N ASP A 30 -11.96 -2.58 -16.72
CA ASP A 30 -13.34 -2.11 -16.55
C ASP A 30 -14.35 -3.04 -17.24
N VAL A 31 -14.04 -3.50 -18.46
CA VAL A 31 -14.86 -4.48 -19.19
C VAL A 31 -14.93 -5.82 -18.43
N LEU A 32 -13.80 -6.32 -17.93
CA LEU A 32 -13.75 -7.57 -17.18
C LEU A 32 -14.55 -7.47 -15.88
N ILE A 33 -14.42 -6.38 -15.12
CA ILE A 33 -15.18 -6.13 -13.89
C ILE A 33 -16.68 -6.06 -14.18
N GLY A 34 -17.08 -5.33 -15.24
CA GLY A 34 -18.47 -5.25 -15.66
C GLY A 34 -19.06 -6.61 -16.05
N ALA A 35 -18.30 -7.40 -16.83
CA ALA A 35 -18.70 -8.75 -17.22
C ALA A 35 -18.83 -9.67 -15.98
N LEU A 36 -17.86 -9.62 -15.06
CA LEU A 36 -17.92 -10.37 -13.80
C LEU A 36 -19.15 -9.99 -12.97
N TYR A 37 -19.44 -8.70 -12.82
CA TYR A 37 -20.61 -8.24 -12.08
C TYR A 37 -21.93 -8.70 -12.72
N ALA A 38 -22.03 -8.61 -14.06
CA ALA A 38 -23.20 -9.08 -14.80
C ALA A 38 -23.39 -10.59 -14.65
N LEU A 39 -22.33 -11.38 -14.83
CA LEU A 39 -22.38 -12.84 -14.66
C LEU A 39 -22.70 -13.26 -13.24
N ALA A 40 -22.07 -12.62 -12.23
CA ALA A 40 -22.35 -12.89 -10.82
C ALA A 40 -23.81 -12.58 -10.46
N SER A 41 -24.36 -11.48 -10.97
CA SER A 41 -25.76 -11.12 -10.74
C SER A 41 -26.74 -12.01 -11.50
N LEU A 42 -26.44 -12.40 -12.74
CA LEU A 42 -27.25 -13.37 -13.49
C LEU A 42 -27.29 -14.72 -12.77
N GLY A 43 -26.14 -15.21 -12.31
CA GLY A 43 -26.06 -16.45 -11.55
C GLY A 43 -26.78 -16.41 -10.20
N ALA A 44 -26.77 -15.27 -9.51
CA ALA A 44 -27.39 -15.13 -8.19
C ALA A 44 -28.87 -14.74 -8.22
N LYS A 45 -29.31 -13.93 -9.19
CA LYS A 45 -30.63 -13.28 -9.22
C LYS A 45 -31.43 -13.52 -10.52
N GLY A 46 -30.83 -14.15 -11.53
CA GLY A 46 -31.49 -14.44 -12.81
C GLY A 46 -31.66 -13.23 -13.74
N HIS A 47 -31.22 -12.04 -13.34
CA HIS A 47 -31.30 -10.83 -14.16
C HIS A 47 -30.04 -9.95 -14.02
N ILE A 48 -29.82 -9.09 -15.02
CA ILE A 48 -28.79 -8.04 -14.96
C ILE A 48 -29.32 -6.90 -14.09
N PRO A 49 -28.54 -6.44 -13.09
CA PRO A 49 -29.00 -5.40 -12.19
C PRO A 49 -28.88 -4.02 -12.86
N SER A 50 -29.82 -3.12 -12.58
CA SER A 50 -29.79 -1.74 -13.09
C SER A 50 -28.56 -0.96 -12.60
N SER A 51 -27.98 -1.35 -11.48
CA SER A 51 -26.74 -0.80 -10.92
C SER A 51 -25.49 -1.08 -11.76
N LEU A 52 -25.55 -1.97 -12.76
CA LEU A 52 -24.41 -2.26 -13.64
C LEU A 52 -23.91 -1.02 -14.36
N ILE A 53 -24.82 -0.17 -14.85
CA ILE A 53 -24.44 1.07 -15.54
C ILE A 53 -23.73 2.01 -14.57
N PHE A 54 -24.28 2.17 -13.37
CA PHE A 54 -23.65 3.00 -12.33
C PHE A 54 -22.25 2.49 -11.98
N LEU A 55 -22.08 1.17 -11.78
CA LEU A 55 -20.77 0.57 -11.53
C LEU A 55 -19.79 0.84 -12.65
N LEU A 56 -20.17 0.57 -13.92
CA LEU A 56 -19.34 0.81 -15.09
C LEU A 56 -18.92 2.28 -15.20
N THR A 57 -19.86 3.21 -14.99
CA THR A 57 -19.53 4.64 -15.02
C THR A 57 -18.59 5.05 -13.88
N ALA A 58 -18.76 4.49 -12.70
CA ALA A 58 -17.90 4.77 -11.54
C ALA A 58 -16.48 4.26 -11.75
N ILE A 59 -16.31 2.99 -12.16
CA ILE A 59 -14.97 2.42 -12.41
C ILE A 59 -14.29 3.11 -13.59
N MET A 60 -15.02 3.43 -14.66
CA MET A 60 -14.48 4.17 -15.80
C MET A 60 -14.01 5.58 -15.40
N ALA A 61 -14.79 6.28 -14.57
CA ALA A 61 -14.39 7.59 -14.05
C ALA A 61 -13.13 7.50 -13.19
N MET A 62 -13.02 6.47 -12.34
CA MET A 62 -11.82 6.20 -11.55
C MET A 62 -10.61 5.86 -12.41
N SER A 63 -10.78 5.00 -13.42
CA SER A 63 -9.75 4.57 -14.37
C SER A 63 -9.22 5.78 -15.17
N VAL A 64 -10.10 6.57 -15.76
CA VAL A 64 -9.72 7.77 -16.53
C VAL A 64 -9.09 8.84 -15.62
N GLY A 65 -9.67 9.07 -14.43
CA GLY A 65 -9.14 10.03 -13.45
C GLY A 65 -7.76 9.65 -12.94
N GLY A 66 -7.57 8.39 -12.55
CA GLY A 66 -6.28 7.86 -12.11
C GLY A 66 -5.22 7.88 -13.22
N HIS A 67 -5.61 7.50 -14.45
CA HIS A 67 -4.74 7.59 -15.62
C HIS A 67 -4.27 9.03 -15.87
N PHE A 68 -5.20 9.99 -15.84
CA PHE A 68 -4.88 11.39 -16.03
C PHE A 68 -3.95 11.91 -14.92
N ALA A 69 -4.25 11.57 -13.66
CA ALA A 69 -3.41 11.94 -12.53
C ALA A 69 -1.99 11.38 -12.66
N LEU A 70 -1.81 10.11 -13.04
CA LEU A 70 -0.49 9.54 -13.30
C LEU A 70 0.22 10.23 -14.47
N ARG A 71 -0.51 10.55 -15.53
CA ARG A 71 0.07 11.23 -16.70
C ARG A 71 0.63 12.60 -16.35
N VAL A 72 -0.01 13.33 -15.43
CA VAL A 72 0.39 14.68 -15.02
C VAL A 72 1.40 14.65 -13.88
N LEU A 73 1.12 13.90 -12.81
CA LEU A 73 1.86 13.94 -11.56
C LEU A 73 3.04 12.96 -11.53
N ALA A 74 2.95 11.84 -12.26
CA ALA A 74 4.00 10.82 -12.28
C ALA A 74 4.23 10.23 -13.70
N PRO A 75 4.74 11.03 -14.66
CA PRO A 75 4.90 10.62 -16.06
C PRO A 75 5.84 9.44 -16.28
N ARG A 76 6.68 9.09 -15.30
CA ARG A 76 7.60 7.94 -15.33
C ARG A 76 7.13 6.75 -14.49
N ALA A 77 5.91 6.78 -13.94
CA ALA A 77 5.37 5.67 -13.18
C ALA A 77 5.16 4.42 -14.05
N ASN A 78 5.31 3.24 -13.44
CA ASN A 78 5.00 1.97 -14.06
C ASN A 78 3.50 1.89 -14.40
N GLN A 79 3.22 1.47 -15.63
CA GLN A 79 1.91 1.48 -16.26
C GLN A 79 1.03 0.29 -15.93
N LEU A 80 1.59 -0.74 -15.30
CA LEU A 80 0.88 -1.95 -14.95
C LEU A 80 0.24 -1.87 -13.56
N LEU A 81 0.79 -1.04 -12.67
CA LEU A 81 0.37 -1.01 -11.27
C LEU A 81 -1.08 -0.53 -11.10
N LEU A 82 -1.46 0.56 -11.76
CA LEU A 82 -2.83 1.07 -11.66
C LEU A 82 -3.85 0.09 -12.29
N PRO A 83 -3.68 -0.41 -13.53
CA PRO A 83 -4.60 -1.41 -14.08
C PRO A 83 -4.73 -2.67 -13.22
N LEU A 84 -3.62 -3.22 -12.70
CA LEU A 84 -3.66 -4.41 -11.85
C LEU A 84 -4.39 -4.14 -10.53
N ALA A 85 -4.10 -3.01 -9.88
CA ALA A 85 -4.78 -2.61 -8.65
C ALA A 85 -6.28 -2.39 -8.87
N SER A 86 -6.65 -1.71 -9.96
CA SER A 86 -8.06 -1.49 -10.34
C SER A 86 -8.78 -2.81 -10.60
N LEU A 87 -8.14 -3.74 -11.35
CA LEU A 87 -8.71 -5.06 -11.62
C LEU A 87 -8.96 -5.85 -10.32
N LEU A 88 -7.95 -5.93 -9.45
CA LEU A 88 -8.07 -6.65 -8.17
C LEU A 88 -9.11 -6.00 -7.25
N ASN A 89 -9.16 -4.67 -7.18
CA ASN A 89 -10.17 -3.95 -6.42
C ASN A 89 -11.59 -4.23 -6.96
N GLY A 90 -11.76 -4.20 -8.29
CA GLY A 90 -13.04 -4.48 -8.93
C GLY A 90 -13.51 -5.93 -8.75
N ILE A 91 -12.61 -6.91 -8.85
CA ILE A 91 -12.93 -8.32 -8.54
C ILE A 91 -13.41 -8.44 -7.08
N GLY A 92 -12.68 -7.83 -6.14
CA GLY A 92 -13.06 -7.82 -4.73
C GLY A 92 -14.43 -7.17 -4.49
N TYR A 93 -14.70 -6.04 -5.16
CA TYR A 93 -16.01 -5.40 -5.10
C TYR A 93 -17.13 -6.31 -5.61
N VAL A 94 -16.93 -7.00 -6.75
CA VAL A 94 -17.94 -7.91 -7.33
C VAL A 94 -18.26 -9.06 -6.38
N GLU A 95 -17.26 -9.69 -5.77
CA GLU A 95 -17.48 -10.76 -4.79
C GLU A 95 -18.24 -10.25 -3.55
N ILE A 96 -17.89 -9.06 -3.04
CA ILE A 96 -18.63 -8.45 -1.93
C ILE A 96 -20.06 -8.13 -2.34
N ALA A 97 -20.29 -7.57 -3.53
CA ALA A 97 -21.62 -7.20 -4.01
C ALA A 97 -22.51 -8.43 -4.24
N ARG A 98 -21.91 -9.56 -4.61
CA ARG A 98 -22.59 -10.86 -4.70
C ARG A 98 -22.98 -11.40 -3.33
N TRP A 99 -22.12 -11.26 -2.32
CA TRP A 99 -22.36 -11.78 -0.96
C TRP A 99 -23.22 -10.85 -0.08
N ASN A 100 -22.90 -9.56 -0.02
CA ASN A 100 -23.55 -8.56 0.82
C ASN A 100 -23.57 -7.17 0.13
N PRO A 101 -24.69 -6.81 -0.52
CA PRO A 101 -24.82 -5.54 -1.23
C PRO A 101 -24.55 -4.29 -0.39
N ALA A 102 -25.00 -4.25 0.87
CA ALA A 102 -24.79 -3.10 1.74
C ALA A 102 -23.30 -2.88 2.06
N ARG A 103 -22.52 -3.97 2.20
CA ARG A 103 -21.06 -3.86 2.36
C ARG A 103 -20.35 -3.43 1.09
N ALA A 104 -20.91 -3.74 -0.08
CA ALA A 104 -20.36 -3.29 -1.36
C ALA A 104 -20.47 -1.77 -1.52
N GLU A 105 -21.57 -1.14 -1.07
CA GLU A 105 -21.68 0.32 -1.08
C GLU A 105 -20.55 0.99 -0.27
N ASN A 106 -20.27 0.47 0.93
CA ASN A 106 -19.14 0.92 1.72
C ASN A 106 -17.80 0.68 1.00
N GLN A 107 -17.64 -0.47 0.35
CA GLN A 107 -16.43 -0.77 -0.42
C GLN A 107 -16.22 0.22 -1.56
N ALA A 108 -17.27 0.65 -2.27
CA ALA A 108 -17.17 1.66 -3.31
C ALA A 108 -16.63 2.99 -2.76
N ILE A 109 -17.15 3.44 -1.60
CA ILE A 109 -16.66 4.65 -0.93
C ILE A 109 -15.17 4.52 -0.61
N TRP A 110 -14.74 3.38 -0.05
CA TRP A 110 -13.34 3.11 0.23
C TRP A 110 -12.47 3.10 -1.04
N SER A 111 -12.96 2.56 -2.15
CA SER A 111 -12.26 2.60 -3.44
C SER A 111 -12.08 4.03 -3.95
N PHE A 112 -13.09 4.89 -3.83
CA PHE A 112 -12.96 6.31 -4.17
C PHE A 112 -11.97 7.05 -3.25
N LEU A 113 -12.04 6.80 -1.93
CA LEU A 113 -11.09 7.36 -0.97
C LEU A 113 -9.65 6.89 -1.25
N ALA A 114 -9.46 5.62 -1.63
CA ALA A 114 -8.16 5.08 -1.99
C ALA A 114 -7.61 5.73 -3.27
N MET A 115 -8.45 5.96 -4.29
CA MET A 115 -8.05 6.71 -5.48
C MET A 115 -7.68 8.15 -5.14
N GLY A 116 -8.46 8.83 -4.30
CA GLY A 116 -8.12 10.15 -3.78
C GLY A 116 -6.79 10.15 -3.00
N GLY A 117 -6.56 9.13 -2.18
CA GLY A 117 -5.31 8.91 -1.44
C GLY A 117 -4.11 8.68 -2.34
N LEU A 118 -4.27 7.91 -3.43
CA LEU A 118 -3.25 7.76 -4.47
C LEU A 118 -2.91 9.10 -5.10
N ILE A 119 -3.91 9.84 -5.60
CA ILE A 119 -3.72 11.15 -6.24
C ILE A 119 -3.06 12.14 -5.27
N GLY A 120 -3.53 12.20 -4.03
CA GLY A 120 -2.94 13.02 -2.97
C GLY A 120 -1.48 12.65 -2.71
N THR A 121 -1.16 11.35 -2.63
CA THR A 121 0.21 10.87 -2.45
C THR A 121 1.10 11.31 -3.62
N LEU A 122 0.65 11.14 -4.87
CA LEU A 122 1.41 11.58 -6.05
C LEU A 122 1.62 13.09 -6.08
N TYR A 123 0.64 13.86 -5.58
CA TYR A 123 0.72 15.32 -5.53
C TYR A 123 1.72 15.82 -4.46
N PHE A 124 1.65 15.27 -3.25
CA PHE A 124 2.48 15.70 -2.12
C PHE A 124 3.88 15.06 -2.12
N VAL A 125 4.01 13.81 -2.56
CA VAL A 125 5.27 13.04 -2.53
C VAL A 125 5.87 12.98 -3.94
N LYS A 126 6.52 14.07 -4.34
CA LYS A 126 7.15 14.17 -5.68
C LYS A 126 8.41 13.32 -5.80
N ARG A 127 9.17 13.15 -4.70
CA ARG A 127 10.40 12.35 -4.65
C ARG A 127 10.38 11.49 -3.41
N SER A 128 10.43 10.18 -3.56
CA SER A 128 10.45 9.23 -2.43
C SER A 128 11.63 9.48 -1.48
N ARG A 129 12.79 9.88 -2.01
CA ARG A 129 13.99 10.23 -1.21
C ARG A 129 13.80 11.45 -0.30
N ASP A 130 12.83 12.32 -0.58
CA ASP A 130 12.53 13.44 0.31
C ASP A 130 11.98 12.96 1.67
N LEU A 131 11.41 11.74 1.73
CA LEU A 131 10.92 11.11 2.95
C LEU A 131 12.05 10.70 3.91
N ASP A 132 13.29 10.53 3.42
CA ASP A 132 14.42 10.13 4.26
C ASP A 132 14.71 11.14 5.37
N ARG A 133 14.43 12.42 5.11
CA ARG A 133 14.59 13.53 6.07
C ARG A 133 13.57 13.46 7.21
N TYR A 134 12.44 12.78 7.00
CA TYR A 134 11.34 12.69 7.94
C TYR A 134 11.28 11.33 8.65
N ARG A 135 12.31 10.48 8.50
CA ARG A 135 12.35 9.11 9.06
C ARG A 135 11.89 8.99 10.50
N TYR A 136 12.36 9.87 11.39
CA TYR A 136 11.98 9.78 12.81
C TYR A 136 10.56 10.32 13.07
N ILE A 137 10.09 11.24 12.22
CA ILE A 137 8.69 11.70 12.26
C ILE A 137 7.78 10.57 11.77
N THR A 138 8.11 9.88 10.67
CA THR A 138 7.33 8.74 10.19
C THR A 138 7.30 7.62 11.22
N LEU A 139 8.43 7.33 11.88
CA LEU A 139 8.48 6.38 13.00
C LEU A 139 7.56 6.78 14.15
N LEU A 140 7.68 8.02 14.63
CA LEU A 140 6.87 8.51 15.75
C LEU A 140 5.38 8.46 15.40
N THR A 141 5.00 8.93 14.21
CA THR A 141 3.61 8.88 13.74
C THR A 141 3.11 7.45 13.62
N ALA A 142 3.95 6.51 13.16
CA ALA A 142 3.57 5.11 13.09
C ALA A 142 3.28 4.51 14.47
N ILE A 143 4.16 4.75 15.44
CA ILE A 143 3.98 4.26 16.82
C ILE A 143 2.73 4.89 17.44
N VAL A 144 2.52 6.19 17.27
CA VAL A 144 1.31 6.88 17.77
C VAL A 144 0.05 6.28 17.17
N LEU A 145 0.03 6.06 15.85
CA LEU A 145 -1.11 5.46 15.17
C LEU A 145 -1.36 4.01 15.61
N MET A 146 -0.31 3.22 15.90
CA MET A 146 -0.48 1.88 16.48
C MET A 146 -1.08 1.95 17.88
N ILE A 147 -0.60 2.85 18.74
CA ILE A 147 -1.13 2.94 20.11
C ILE A 147 -2.56 3.52 20.12
N LEU A 148 -2.96 4.24 19.08
CA LEU A 148 -4.21 4.99 19.04
C LEU A 148 -5.48 4.15 19.36
N PRO A 149 -5.69 2.95 18.78
CA PRO A 149 -6.80 2.09 19.16
C PRO A 149 -6.71 1.57 20.60
N LEU A 150 -5.53 1.51 21.23
CA LEU A 150 -5.42 1.03 22.62
C LEU A 150 -5.96 2.04 23.62
N ILE A 151 -6.05 3.33 23.25
CA ILE A 151 -6.52 4.40 24.13
C ILE A 151 -7.98 4.14 24.56
N PRO A 152 -8.26 4.09 25.88
CA PRO A 152 -9.61 3.93 26.38
C PRO A 152 -10.55 5.02 25.85
N GLY A 153 -11.72 4.62 25.35
CA GLY A 153 -12.72 5.53 24.78
C GLY A 153 -12.52 5.87 23.30
N ILE A 154 -11.39 5.49 22.68
CA ILE A 154 -11.15 5.68 21.23
C ILE A 154 -11.30 4.37 20.47
N GLY A 155 -10.64 3.31 20.92
CA GLY A 155 -10.63 2.03 20.21
C GLY A 155 -11.90 1.21 20.38
N LEU A 156 -12.23 0.48 19.31
CA LEU A 156 -13.31 -0.49 19.25
C LEU A 156 -12.72 -1.91 19.33
N SER A 157 -13.29 -2.73 20.22
CA SER A 157 -12.98 -4.15 20.30
C SER A 157 -13.90 -4.92 19.36
N VAL A 158 -13.32 -5.55 18.34
CA VAL A 158 -14.03 -6.39 17.38
C VAL A 158 -13.38 -7.77 17.40
N ASN A 159 -14.16 -8.82 17.69
CA ASN A 159 -13.68 -10.20 17.78
C ASN A 159 -12.49 -10.39 18.76
N GLY A 160 -12.46 -9.62 19.85
CA GLY A 160 -11.39 -9.70 20.87
C GLY A 160 -10.11 -8.94 20.52
N ALA A 161 -10.04 -8.33 19.33
CA ALA A 161 -8.93 -7.48 18.90
C ALA A 161 -9.33 -6.00 18.95
N ARG A 162 -8.41 -5.14 19.43
CA ARG A 162 -8.66 -3.70 19.56
C ARG A 162 -7.87 -2.94 18.49
N LEU A 163 -8.35 -3.02 17.25
CA LEU A 163 -7.64 -2.51 16.06
C LEU A 163 -8.30 -1.28 15.44
N TRP A 164 -9.59 -1.10 15.72
CA TRP A 164 -10.44 -0.20 14.95
C TRP A 164 -10.74 1.07 15.73
N ILE A 165 -10.94 2.17 15.00
CA ILE A 165 -11.47 3.43 15.52
C ILE A 165 -12.75 3.76 14.75
N GLY A 166 -13.79 4.17 15.47
CA GLY A 166 -15.04 4.61 14.88
C GLY A 166 -15.00 6.09 14.49
N ILE A 167 -15.44 6.40 13.27
CA ILE A 167 -15.65 7.77 12.76
C ILE A 167 -17.08 7.81 12.20
N GLY A 168 -18.04 8.21 13.03
CA GLY A 168 -19.47 8.15 12.68
C GLY A 168 -19.90 6.71 12.38
N SER A 169 -20.46 6.47 11.19
CA SER A 169 -20.88 5.13 10.73
C SER A 169 -19.76 4.29 10.12
N TYR A 170 -18.54 4.84 10.00
CA TYR A 170 -17.41 4.17 9.39
C TYR A 170 -16.39 3.76 10.46
N THR A 171 -15.64 2.70 10.16
CA THR A 171 -14.52 2.26 10.98
C THR A 171 -13.25 2.34 10.17
N PHE A 172 -12.19 2.83 10.80
CA PHE A 172 -10.87 2.97 10.20
C PHE A 172 -9.85 2.22 11.06
N GLN A 173 -8.87 1.58 10.42
CA GLN A 173 -7.81 0.85 11.10
C GLN A 173 -6.51 1.64 10.96
N PRO A 174 -6.10 2.41 11.99
CA PRO A 174 -4.89 3.26 11.93
C PRO A 174 -3.62 2.50 11.57
N ILE A 175 -3.57 1.23 11.94
CA ILE A 175 -2.44 0.35 11.70
C ILE A 175 -2.08 0.21 10.22
N GLU A 176 -3.06 0.36 9.32
CA GLU A 176 -2.84 0.32 7.88
C GLU A 176 -1.88 1.43 7.43
N ILE A 177 -2.01 2.62 8.02
CA ILE A 177 -1.08 3.73 7.77
C ILE A 177 0.23 3.49 8.51
N SER A 178 0.19 3.02 9.77
CA SER A 178 1.39 2.70 10.55
C SER A 178 2.32 1.73 9.82
N LYS A 179 1.76 0.73 9.13
CA LYS A 179 2.52 -0.23 8.31
C LYS A 179 3.41 0.45 7.28
N ILE A 180 2.82 1.36 6.50
CA ILE A 180 3.53 2.09 5.45
C ILE A 180 4.62 2.97 6.08
N LEU A 181 4.30 3.68 7.17
CA LEU A 181 5.25 4.57 7.86
C LEU A 181 6.41 3.82 8.51
N LEU A 182 6.18 2.64 9.08
CA LEU A 182 7.23 1.76 9.60
C LEU A 182 8.10 1.23 8.46
N ALA A 183 7.50 0.79 7.36
CA ALA A 183 8.26 0.34 6.19
C ALA A 183 9.17 1.46 5.65
N LEU A 184 8.67 2.70 5.59
CA LEU A 184 9.47 3.88 5.23
C LEU A 184 10.62 4.13 6.22
N PHE A 185 10.35 4.03 7.53
CA PHE A 185 11.38 4.16 8.56
C PHE A 185 12.48 3.12 8.37
N PHE A 186 12.11 1.84 8.29
CA PHE A 186 13.06 0.74 8.15
C PHE A 186 13.86 0.89 6.85
N ALA A 187 13.19 1.11 5.71
CA ALA A 187 13.86 1.30 4.42
C ALA A 187 14.87 2.47 4.46
N SER A 188 14.47 3.62 4.99
CA SER A 188 15.36 4.79 5.12
C SER A 188 16.54 4.52 6.07
N TYR A 189 16.28 3.82 7.18
CA TYR A 189 17.30 3.49 8.17
C TYR A 189 18.32 2.48 7.62
N PHE A 190 17.85 1.40 6.99
CA PHE A 190 18.71 0.41 6.35
C PHE A 190 19.52 1.02 5.21
N ALA A 191 18.90 1.82 4.34
CA ALA A 191 19.59 2.47 3.22
C ALA A 191 20.72 3.40 3.69
N SER A 192 20.48 4.17 4.76
CA SER A 192 21.49 5.11 5.29
C SER A 192 22.65 4.43 6.03
N ASN A 193 22.42 3.24 6.59
CA ASN A 193 23.40 2.50 7.36
C ASN A 193 23.94 1.27 6.61
N LYS A 194 23.65 1.14 5.32
CA LYS A 194 23.98 -0.06 4.52
C LYS A 194 25.46 -0.44 4.61
N GLU A 195 26.36 0.53 4.49
CA GLU A 195 27.81 0.28 4.56
C GLU A 195 28.25 -0.22 5.94
N LEU A 196 27.67 0.30 7.01
CA LEU A 196 27.99 -0.08 8.38
C LEU A 196 27.36 -1.42 8.79
N LEU A 197 26.23 -1.77 8.17
CA LEU A 197 25.58 -3.07 8.34
C LEU A 197 26.27 -4.16 7.51
N SER A 198 26.82 -3.80 6.34
CA SER A 198 27.54 -4.72 5.45
C SER A 198 28.99 -4.93 5.83
N ASN A 199 29.63 -3.94 6.46
CA ASN A 199 31.03 -4.04 6.87
C ASN A 199 31.11 -4.22 8.39
N THR A 200 31.88 -5.21 8.80
CA THR A 200 32.08 -5.47 10.21
C THR A 200 32.83 -4.31 10.88
N THR A 201 32.08 -3.50 11.64
CA THR A 201 32.58 -2.22 12.14
C THR A 201 33.43 -2.37 13.41
N LYS A 202 33.31 -3.49 14.15
CA LYS A 202 33.99 -3.65 15.44
C LYS A 202 34.51 -5.07 15.65
N VAL A 203 35.77 -5.21 16.05
CA VAL A 203 36.34 -6.49 16.48
C VAL A 203 36.32 -6.52 18.00
N ILE A 204 35.58 -7.47 18.59
CA ILE A 204 35.54 -7.72 20.03
C ILE A 204 36.00 -9.16 20.25
N GLY A 205 37.09 -9.35 20.99
CA GLY A 205 37.61 -10.67 21.33
C GLY A 205 38.03 -11.53 20.12
N GLY A 206 38.55 -10.91 19.06
CA GLY A 206 38.96 -11.61 17.83
C GLY A 206 37.82 -12.02 16.90
N ARG A 207 36.56 -11.73 17.27
CA ARG A 207 35.39 -11.91 16.40
C ARG A 207 34.88 -10.55 15.94
N ALA A 208 34.52 -10.50 14.68
CA ALA A 208 34.08 -9.32 13.99
C ALA A 208 32.55 -9.21 14.17
N PHE A 209 32.05 -8.10 14.72
CA PHE A 209 30.62 -7.82 14.92
C PHE A 209 30.19 -6.45 14.35
N ILE A 210 28.92 -6.35 13.95
CA ILE A 210 28.26 -5.08 13.63
C ILE A 210 28.09 -4.26 14.91
N ASP A 211 28.31 -2.94 14.86
CA ASP A 211 28.15 -2.07 16.04
C ASP A 211 26.70 -2.14 16.57
N PRO A 212 26.49 -2.59 17.83
CA PRO A 212 25.16 -2.68 18.44
C PRO A 212 24.38 -1.36 18.42
N ARG A 213 25.05 -0.21 18.38
CA ARG A 213 24.41 1.11 18.32
C ARG A 213 23.58 1.30 17.04
N ILE A 214 23.98 0.63 15.95
CA ILE A 214 23.30 0.70 14.66
C ILE A 214 22.08 -0.22 14.67
N LEU A 215 22.21 -1.38 15.32
CA LEU A 215 21.12 -2.34 15.47
C LEU A 215 20.07 -1.88 16.48
N PHE A 216 20.44 -1.04 17.44
CA PHE A 216 19.55 -0.64 18.53
C PHE A 216 18.24 0.02 18.05
N PRO A 217 18.24 1.06 17.21
CA PRO A 217 16.97 1.66 16.73
C PRO A 217 16.09 0.67 15.97
N ILE A 218 16.70 -0.27 15.23
CA ILE A 218 16.01 -1.29 14.46
C ILE A 218 15.30 -2.27 15.41
N VAL A 219 16.05 -2.86 16.33
CA VAL A 219 15.56 -3.87 17.27
C VAL A 219 14.54 -3.28 18.25
N VAL A 220 14.78 -2.07 18.74
CA VAL A 220 13.84 -1.38 19.66
C VAL A 220 12.54 -1.06 18.95
N THR A 221 12.59 -0.48 17.75
CA THR A 221 11.38 -0.16 16.98
C THR A 221 10.57 -1.41 16.69
N TRP A 222 11.24 -2.46 16.22
CA TRP A 222 10.61 -3.74 15.92
C TRP A 222 10.01 -4.40 17.16
N GLY A 223 10.73 -4.39 18.29
CA GLY A 223 10.26 -4.93 19.56
C GLY A 223 9.05 -4.17 20.13
N ILE A 224 9.07 -2.83 20.06
CA ILE A 224 7.91 -1.99 20.44
C ILE A 224 6.72 -2.32 19.54
N ALA A 225 6.92 -2.40 18.22
CA ALA A 225 5.85 -2.74 17.30
C ALA A 225 5.23 -4.10 17.67
N LEU A 226 6.03 -5.17 17.81
CA LEU A 226 5.53 -6.49 18.19
C LEU A 226 4.82 -6.50 19.54
N MET A 227 5.31 -5.74 20.53
CA MET A 227 4.66 -5.63 21.83
C MET A 227 3.27 -5.01 21.70
N VAL A 228 3.14 -3.90 20.96
CA VAL A 228 1.85 -3.25 20.73
C VAL A 228 0.89 -4.19 20.01
N LEU A 229 1.36 -4.93 19.00
CA LEU A 229 0.54 -5.92 18.28
C LEU A 229 0.08 -7.08 19.15
N GLY A 230 0.93 -7.51 20.09
CA GLY A 230 0.56 -8.49 21.09
C GLY A 230 -0.57 -8.00 21.99
N VAL A 231 -0.54 -6.72 22.40
CA VAL A 231 -1.61 -6.10 23.20
C VAL A 231 -2.90 -5.90 22.40
N GLU A 232 -2.78 -5.60 21.11
CA GLU A 232 -3.91 -5.46 20.19
C GLU A 232 -4.58 -6.80 19.82
N ASN A 233 -3.92 -7.93 20.12
CA ASN A 233 -4.27 -9.29 19.71
C ASN A 233 -4.26 -9.49 18.18
N ASP A 234 -3.36 -8.83 17.44
CA ASP A 234 -3.21 -8.98 15.98
C ASP A 234 -2.02 -9.85 15.59
N ILE A 235 -2.23 -11.16 15.64
CA ILE A 235 -1.22 -12.16 15.27
C ILE A 235 -0.89 -12.09 13.77
N GLY A 236 -1.91 -11.81 12.94
CA GLY A 236 -1.77 -11.72 11.49
C GLY A 236 -0.79 -10.63 11.11
N PHE A 237 -0.98 -9.43 11.64
CA PHE A 237 -0.08 -8.33 11.37
C PHE A 237 1.31 -8.52 12.02
N ALA A 238 1.38 -9.09 13.22
CA ALA A 238 2.66 -9.40 13.85
C ALA A 238 3.54 -10.29 12.95
N SER A 239 2.95 -11.31 12.32
CA SER A 239 3.64 -12.19 11.38
C SER A 239 4.11 -11.46 10.10
N LEU A 240 3.31 -10.54 9.56
CA LEU A 240 3.67 -9.72 8.40
C LEU A 240 4.84 -8.80 8.70
N LEU A 241 4.80 -8.11 9.85
CA LEU A 241 5.88 -7.21 10.27
C LEU A 241 7.17 -7.98 10.55
N PHE A 242 7.07 -9.19 11.11
CA PHE A 242 8.18 -10.12 11.25
C PHE A 242 8.79 -10.50 9.89
N ALA A 243 7.97 -10.90 8.92
CA ALA A 243 8.43 -11.26 7.58
C ALA A 243 9.07 -10.07 6.84
N LEU A 244 8.45 -8.88 6.92
CA LEU A 244 9.00 -7.65 6.35
C LEU A 244 10.40 -7.36 6.91
N PHE A 245 10.54 -7.46 8.23
CA PHE A 245 11.82 -7.25 8.90
C PHE A 245 12.90 -8.19 8.38
N LEU A 246 12.60 -9.49 8.29
CA LEU A 246 13.54 -10.47 7.74
C LEU A 246 13.89 -10.19 6.27
N SER A 247 12.91 -9.77 5.46
CA SER A 247 13.13 -9.44 4.04
C SER A 247 14.02 -8.21 3.83
N LEU A 248 14.12 -7.32 4.81
CA LEU A 248 15.00 -6.15 4.74
C LEU A 248 16.42 -6.44 5.23
N LEU A 249 16.62 -7.54 5.96
CA LEU A 249 17.93 -7.99 6.43
C LEU A 249 18.69 -8.83 5.40
N TRP A 250 17.99 -9.41 4.43
CA TRP A 250 18.52 -10.26 3.36
C TRP A 250 18.54 -9.53 2.02
#